data_AF-A0A2K3LDJ8-F1
#
_entry.id   AF-A0A2K3LDJ8-F1
#
_cell.length_a   1.000
_cell.length_b   1.000
_cell.length_c   1.000
_cell.angle_alpha   90.00
_cell.angle_beta   90.00
_cell.angle_gamma   90.00
#
_symmetry.space_group_name_H-M   'P 1'
#
loop_
_entity.id
_entity.type
_entity.pdbx_description
1 polymer ?
#
loop_
_entity_poly.entity_id
_entity_poly.type
_entity_poly.pdbx_seq_one_letter_code
_entity_poly.pdbx_strand_id
1 'polypeptide(L)'
;MKQDSVLSQEANDNLEDASNELILTDEEVVRFQIGEVFAHVPKDEVESRIEQLQEATSQKLEKLEEEKQSVVAQMSELKKILYGKFGESINLEED
;
A
#
# COMPACT_ATOMS: atom_id res chain seq x y z
N MET A 1 -3.23 -2.94 9.32
CA MET A 1 -4.12 -2.29 8.33
C MET A 1 -3.77 -0.83 8.09
N LYS A 2 -4.03 0.13 9.02
CA LYS A 2 -3.65 1.55 8.79
C LYS A 2 -2.14 1.72 8.56
N GLN A 3 -1.30 1.11 9.39
CA GLN A 3 0.16 1.19 9.24
C GLN A 3 0.67 0.54 7.95
N ASP A 4 0.14 -0.63 7.58
CA ASP A 4 0.55 -1.34 6.36
C ASP A 4 0.17 -0.59 5.08
N SER A 5 -0.99 0.08 5.08
CA SER A 5 -1.42 0.93 3.96
C SER A 5 -0.53 2.18 3.84
N VAL A 6 -0.18 2.83 4.94
CA VAL A 6 0.76 3.96 4.93
C VAL A 6 2.13 3.55 4.37
N LEU A 7 2.70 2.45 4.88
CA LEU A 7 3.99 1.94 4.38
C LEU A 7 3.94 1.54 2.90
N SER A 8 2.81 1.00 2.44
CA SER A 8 2.65 0.64 1.01
C SER A 8 2.50 1.88 0.14
N GLN A 9 1.87 2.96 0.64
CA GLN A 9 1.80 4.24 -0.07
C GLN A 9 3.19 4.88 -0.18
N GLU A 10 3.92 4.98 0.93
CA GLU A 10 5.29 5.50 0.94
C GLU A 10 6.21 4.72 0.00
N ALA A 11 6.06 3.40 -0.06
CA ALA A 11 6.82 2.58 -1.02
C ALA A 11 6.48 2.92 -2.48
N ASN A 12 5.21 3.21 -2.79
CA ASN A 12 4.78 3.58 -4.14
C ASN A 12 5.32 4.96 -4.55
N ASP A 13 5.24 5.93 -3.63
CA ASP A 13 5.77 7.28 -3.84
C ASP A 13 7.29 7.22 -4.09
N ASN A 14 8.03 6.42 -3.30
CA ASN A 14 9.47 6.21 -3.52
C ASN A 14 9.79 5.55 -4.88
N LEU A 15 8.93 4.64 -5.36
CA LEU A 15 9.11 4.02 -6.68
C LEU A 15 8.82 5.02 -7.80
N GLU A 16 7.86 5.93 -7.62
CA GLU A 16 7.59 7.02 -8.57
C GLU A 16 8.76 7.99 -8.65
N ASP A 17 9.32 8.41 -7.51
CA ASP A 17 10.52 9.23 -7.45
C ASP A 17 11.70 8.55 -8.15
N ALA A 18 11.93 7.26 -7.89
CA ALA A 18 12.99 6.49 -8.55
C ALA A 18 12.78 6.39 -10.07
N SER A 19 11.54 6.21 -10.52
CA SER A 19 11.19 6.20 -11.95
C SER A 19 11.51 7.55 -12.61
N ASN A 20 11.14 8.65 -11.97
CA ASN A 20 11.41 10.00 -12.46
C ASN A 20 12.91 10.27 -12.59
N GLU A 21 13.72 9.86 -11.61
CA GLU A 21 15.18 9.97 -11.66
C GLU A 21 15.79 9.08 -12.77
N LEU A 22 15.23 7.89 -12.99
CA LEU A 22 15.69 6.98 -14.04
C LEU A 22 15.49 7.57 -15.44
N ILE A 23 14.43 8.36 -15.66
CA ILE A 23 14.21 9.05 -16.94
C ILE A 23 15.33 10.07 -17.22
N LEU A 24 15.88 10.71 -16.19
CA LEU A 24 16.88 11.78 -16.33
C LEU A 24 18.31 11.27 -16.59
N THR A 25 18.59 9.98 -16.37
CA THR A 25 19.94 9.43 -16.60
C THR A 25 20.17 9.01 -18.05
N ASP A 26 21.34 9.36 -18.57
CA ASP A 26 21.86 8.90 -19.88
C ASP A 26 22.60 7.54 -19.76
N GLU A 27 22.71 6.96 -18.56
CA GLU A 27 23.36 5.67 -18.36
C GLU A 27 22.49 4.51 -18.87
N GLU A 28 23.04 3.65 -19.74
CA GLU A 28 22.37 2.43 -20.23
C GLU A 28 22.28 1.33 -19.16
N VAL A 29 23.12 1.40 -18.12
CA VAL A 29 23.21 0.43 -17.03
C VAL A 29 23.24 1.19 -15.71
N VAL A 30 22.32 0.88 -14.81
CA VAL A 30 22.19 1.54 -13.51
C VAL A 30 22.39 0.55 -12.36
N ARG A 31 22.66 1.08 -11.17
CA ARG A 31 22.78 0.27 -9.95
C ARG A 31 21.42 0.10 -9.29
N PHE A 32 20.84 -1.09 -9.41
CA PHE A 32 19.57 -1.44 -8.79
C PHE A 32 19.78 -2.13 -7.44
N GLN A 33 19.07 -1.68 -6.40
CA GLN A 33 19.17 -2.25 -5.05
C GLN A 33 18.30 -3.51 -4.92
N ILE A 34 18.90 -4.60 -4.42
CA ILE A 34 18.20 -5.85 -4.09
C ILE A 34 18.59 -6.24 -2.67
N GLY A 35 17.70 -6.03 -1.71
CA GLY A 35 18.01 -6.20 -0.29
C GLY A 35 19.15 -5.27 0.14
N GLU A 36 20.28 -5.86 0.51
CA GLU A 36 21.47 -5.14 1.01
C GLU A 36 22.56 -4.92 -0.06
N VAL A 37 22.35 -5.38 -1.30
CA VAL A 37 23.34 -5.28 -2.38
C VAL A 37 22.84 -4.44 -3.56
N PHE A 38 23.78 -3.96 -4.38
CA PHE A 38 23.50 -3.28 -5.64
C PHE A 38 24.02 -4.11 -6.82
N ALA A 39 23.16 -4.32 -7.82
CA ALA A 39 23.52 -4.98 -9.07
C ALA A 39 23.52 -3.98 -10.23
N HIS A 40 24.43 -4.17 -11.18
CA HIS A 40 24.38 -3.44 -12.45
C HIS A 40 23.33 -4.08 -13.34
N VAL A 41 22.30 -3.33 -13.69
CA VAL A 41 21.14 -3.81 -14.45
C VAL A 41 20.87 -2.84 -15.60
N PRO A 42 20.54 -3.34 -16.81
CA PRO A 42 20.14 -2.48 -17.91
C PRO A 42 18.97 -1.58 -17.52
N LYS A 43 19.00 -0.31 -17.97
CA LYS A 43 17.98 0.69 -17.65
C LYS A 43 16.56 0.19 -17.96
N ASP A 44 16.32 -0.32 -19.16
CA ASP A 44 15.02 -0.85 -19.61
C ASP A 44 14.49 -1.97 -18.70
N GLU A 45 15.39 -2.80 -18.15
CA GLU A 45 14.99 -3.85 -17.21
C GLU A 45 14.61 -3.27 -15.85
N VAL A 46 15.30 -2.21 -15.40
CA VAL A 46 14.94 -1.51 -14.16
C VAL A 46 13.61 -0.79 -14.31
N GLU A 47 13.34 -0.14 -15.44
CA GLU A 47 12.05 0.49 -15.75
C GLU A 47 10.91 -0.53 -15.63
N SER A 48 11.03 -1.68 -16.32
CA SER A 48 10.02 -2.74 -16.24
C SER A 48 9.83 -3.30 -14.83
N ARG A 49 10.91 -3.43 -14.05
CA ARG A 49 10.83 -3.87 -12.65
C ARG A 49 10.11 -2.85 -11.77
N ILE A 50 10.39 -1.55 -11.94
CA ILE A 50 9.73 -0.49 -11.17
C ILE A 50 8.24 -0.49 -11.48
N GLU A 51 7.83 -0.57 -12.75
CA GLU A 51 6.42 -0.65 -13.15
C GLU A 51 5.70 -1.83 -12.50
N GLN A 52 6.30 -3.03 -12.54
CA GLN A 52 5.73 -4.23 -11.91
C GLN A 52 5.59 -4.07 -10.39
N LEU A 53 6.56 -3.44 -9.73
CA LEU A 53 6.51 -3.19 -8.29
C LEU A 53 5.43 -2.17 -7.92
N GLN A 54 5.26 -1.11 -8.73
CA GLN A 54 4.19 -0.12 -8.55
C GLN A 54 2.81 -0.76 -8.74
N GLU A 55 2.63 -1.59 -9.77
CA GLU A 55 1.37 -2.29 -10.02
C GLU A 55 1.03 -3.23 -8.84
N ALA A 56 1.99 -4.05 -8.41
CA ALA A 56 1.79 -4.98 -7.30
C ALA A 56 1.48 -4.27 -5.98
N THR A 57 2.14 -3.13 -5.72
CA THR A 57 1.92 -2.32 -4.52
C THR A 57 0.55 -1.65 -4.55
N SER A 58 0.13 -1.15 -5.72
CA SER A 58 -1.18 -0.52 -5.92
C SER A 58 -2.33 -1.53 -5.73
N GLN A 59 -2.21 -2.74 -6.30
CA GLN A 59 -3.18 -3.82 -6.09
C GLN A 59 -3.28 -4.23 -4.61
N LYS A 60 -2.15 -4.27 -3.90
CA LYS A 60 -2.12 -4.56 -2.46
C LYS A 60 -2.84 -3.48 -1.66
N LEU A 61 -2.66 -2.20 -2.02
CA LEU A 61 -3.35 -1.07 -1.39
C LEU A 61 -4.87 -1.16 -1.58
N GLU A 62 -5.32 -1.43 -2.80
CA GLU A 62 -6.74 -1.60 -3.11
C GLU A 62 -7.36 -2.69 -2.23
N LYS A 63 -6.73 -3.87 -2.17
CA LYS A 63 -7.19 -4.97 -1.34
C LYS A 63 -7.24 -4.62 0.16
N LEU A 64 -6.25 -3.91 0.68
CA LEU A 64 -6.23 -3.47 2.08
C LEU A 64 -7.38 -2.50 2.39
N GLU A 65 -7.72 -1.62 1.45
CA GLU A 65 -8.84 -0.68 1.63
C GLU A 65 -10.19 -1.41 1.55
N GLU A 66 -10.36 -2.37 0.64
CA GLU A 66 -11.54 -3.25 0.61
C GLU A 66 -11.74 -4.02 1.92
N GLU A 67 -10.67 -4.64 2.42
CA GLU A 67 -10.70 -5.37 3.70
C GLU A 67 -11.08 -4.43 4.85
N LYS A 68 -10.52 -3.20 4.88
CA LYS A 68 -10.83 -2.20 5.90
C LYS A 68 -12.31 -1.80 5.84
N GLN A 69 -12.83 -1.53 4.65
CA GLN A 69 -14.24 -1.18 4.46
C GLN A 69 -15.17 -2.32 4.90
N SER A 70 -14.82 -3.56 4.58
CA SER A 70 -15.56 -4.75 5.01
C SER A 70 -15.60 -4.87 6.54
N VAL A 71 -14.46 -4.71 7.22
CA VAL A 71 -14.39 -4.77 8.69
C VAL A 71 -15.21 -3.63 9.32
N VAL A 72 -15.12 -2.41 8.79
CA VAL A 72 -15.91 -1.27 9.29
C VAL A 72 -17.40 -1.50 9.10
N ALA A 73 -17.83 -2.07 7.97
CA ALA A 73 -19.22 -2.42 7.72
C ALA A 73 -19.73 -3.49 8.70
N GLN A 74 -18.94 -4.55 8.91
CA GLN A 74 -19.25 -5.60 9.89
C GLN A 74 -19.35 -5.04 11.31
N MET A 75 -18.46 -4.13 11.68
CA MET A 75 -18.49 -3.46 12.98
C MET A 75 -19.75 -2.59 13.15
N SER A 76 -20.12 -1.83 12.12
CA SER A 76 -21.34 -1.01 12.13
C SER A 76 -22.59 -1.88 12.33
N GLU A 77 -22.68 -3.00 11.62
CA GLU A 77 -23.80 -3.92 11.74
C GLU A 77 -23.85 -4.58 13.13
N LEU A 78 -22.70 -5.01 13.65
CA LEU A 78 -22.60 -5.57 15.00
C LEU A 78 -23.03 -4.55 16.07
N LYS A 79 -22.61 -3.27 15.95
CA LYS A 79 -23.04 -2.20 16.86
C LYS A 79 -24.58 -2.05 16.86
N LYS A 80 -25.23 -2.07 15.69
CA LYS A 80 -26.71 -2.02 15.60
C LYS A 80 -27.37 -3.19 16.31
N ILE A 81 -26.88 -4.41 16.09
CA ILE A 81 -27.41 -5.62 16.74
C ILE A 81 -27.29 -5.50 18.27
N LEU A 82 -26.15 -5.05 18.76
CA LEU A 82 -25.90 -4.88 20.20
C LEU A 82 -26.80 -3.81 20.81
N TYR A 83 -26.92 -2.64 20.18
CA TYR A 83 -27.84 -1.60 20.65
C TYR A 83 -29.31 -2.03 20.60
N GLY A 84 -29.71 -2.77 19.57
CA GLY A 84 -31.06 -3.33 19.49
C GLY A 84 -31.38 -4.31 20.62
N LYS A 85 -30.37 -5.01 21.16
CA LYS A 85 -30.53 -6.00 22.23
C LYS A 85 -30.37 -5.42 23.64
N PHE A 86 -29.44 -4.51 23.83
CA PHE A 86 -29.04 -4.01 25.16
C PHE A 86 -29.44 -2.55 25.42
N GLY A 87 -29.85 -1.80 24.38
CA GLY A 87 -30.30 -0.42 24.50
C GLY A 87 -29.27 0.48 25.17
N GLU A 88 -29.71 1.30 26.11
CA GLU A 88 -28.87 2.23 26.89
C GLU A 88 -28.00 1.54 27.95
N SER A 89 -28.08 0.21 28.09
CA SER A 89 -27.27 -0.53 29.07
C SER A 89 -25.79 -0.66 28.67
N ILE A 90 -25.43 -0.23 27.45
CA ILE A 90 -24.08 -0.29 26.88
C ILE A 90 -23.74 1.02 26.15
N ASN A 91 -22.45 1.33 26.02
CA ASN A 91 -21.95 2.41 25.18
C ASN A 91 -20.79 1.89 24.30
N LEU A 92 -20.96 1.96 22.97
CA LEU A 92 -20.05 1.41 21.95
C LEU A 92 -19.57 2.47 20.94
N GLU A 93 -19.84 3.75 21.19
CA GLU A 93 -19.26 4.86 20.43
C GLU A 93 -17.73 4.86 20.63
N GLU A 94 -16.97 5.14 19.56
CA GLU A 94 -15.52 5.40 19.66
C GLU A 94 -15.30 6.92 19.59
N ASP A 95 -14.35 7.44 20.37
CA ASP A 95 -13.72 8.74 20.12
C ASP A 95 -12.84 8.70 18.85
#